data_AF-A0A515L857-F1
#
_entry.id   AF-A0A515L857-F1
#
_cell.length_a   1.000
_cell.length_b   1.000
_cell.length_c   1.000
_cell.angle_alpha   90.00
_cell.angle_beta   90.00
_cell.angle_gamma   90.00
#
_symmetry.space_group_name_H-M   'P 1'
#
loop_
_entity.id
_entity.type
_entity.pdbx_description
1 polymer ?
#
loop_
_entity_poly.entity_id
_entity_poly.type
_entity_poly.pdbx_seq_one_letter_code
_entity_poly.pdbx_strand_id
1 'polypeptide(L)' 'MAYAYDSTVSEAIKRAGLPKSHRVHWSPARKAEVVRAVRDELITFDEARGRYLLSRSEFREWEEKVDRESQRENA' A
#
# COMPACT_ATOMS: atom_id res chain seq x y z
N MET A 1 23.53 6.04 -8.24
CA MET A 1 22.31 5.24 -8.48
C MET A 1 21.40 6.03 -9.41
N ALA A 2 21.26 5.60 -10.66
CA ALA A 2 20.30 6.17 -11.61
C ALA A 2 19.05 5.30 -11.57
N TYR A 3 17.93 5.85 -11.12
CA TYR A 3 16.65 5.13 -11.15
C TYR A 3 16.19 5.01 -12.61
N ALA A 4 15.85 3.79 -13.04
CA ALA A 4 15.19 3.56 -14.31
C ALA A 4 13.87 4.34 -14.34
N TYR A 5 13.72 5.19 -15.36
CA TYR A 5 12.71 6.23 -15.47
C TYR A 5 11.31 5.70 -15.80
N ASP A 6 11.17 4.44 -16.26
CA ASP A 6 9.95 3.99 -16.91
C ASP A 6 8.98 3.19 -16.02
N SER A 7 9.41 2.61 -14.90
CA SER A 7 8.48 2.00 -13.93
C SER A 7 7.93 3.07 -12.99
N THR A 8 7.01 3.89 -13.48
CA THR A 8 6.42 4.94 -12.66
C THR A 8 5.55 4.29 -11.59
N VAL A 9 5.83 4.54 -10.31
CA VAL A 9 5.00 4.09 -9.16
C VAL A 9 3.51 4.43 -9.35
N SER A 10 3.19 5.45 -10.13
CA SER A 10 1.83 5.81 -10.57
C SER A 10 1.11 4.72 -11.37
N GLU A 11 1.83 3.91 -12.14
CA GLU A 11 1.26 2.78 -12.90
C GLU A 11 0.98 1.58 -11.99
N ALA A 12 1.90 1.26 -11.07
CA ALA A 12 1.66 0.27 -10.01
C ALA A 12 0.44 0.66 -9.16
N ILE A 13 0.33 1.93 -8.79
CA ILE A 13 -0.83 2.52 -8.11
C ILE A 13 -2.12 2.34 -8.93
N LYS A 14 -2.06 2.57 -10.25
CA LYS A 14 -3.24 2.40 -11.12
C LYS A 14 -3.67 0.93 -11.20
N ARG A 15 -2.72 -0.01 -11.21
CA ARG A 15 -2.99 -1.45 -11.22
C ARG A 15 -3.56 -1.94 -9.88
N ALA A 16 -3.02 -1.44 -8.78
CA ALA A 16 -3.45 -1.78 -7.41
C ALA A 16 -4.62 -0.91 -6.88
N GLY A 17 -5.26 -0.09 -7.74
CA GLY A 17 -6.40 0.74 -7.33
C GLY A 17 -6.10 1.77 -6.23
N LEU A 18 -4.82 2.12 -6.03
CA LEU A 18 -4.39 2.93 -4.90
C LEU A 18 -4.79 4.40 -5.09
N PRO A 19 -5.10 5.11 -3.99
CA PRO A 19 -5.40 6.52 -4.05
C PRO A 19 -4.16 7.32 -4.50
N LYS A 20 -4.36 8.23 -5.47
CA LYS A 20 -3.29 9.09 -6.01
C LYS A 20 -2.76 10.14 -5.01
N SER A 21 -3.46 10.38 -3.90
CA SER A 21 -3.13 11.40 -2.91
C SER A 21 -3.32 10.87 -1.49
N HIS A 22 -2.56 11.41 -0.53
CA HIS A 22 -2.70 11.12 0.90
C HIS A 22 -3.99 11.65 1.51
N ARG A 23 -4.63 12.65 0.89
CA ARG A 23 -5.89 13.25 1.34
C ARG A 23 -7.09 12.42 0.89
N VAL A 24 -7.15 11.19 1.37
CA VAL A 24 -8.24 10.27 1.06
C VAL A 24 -8.78 9.64 2.33
N HIS A 25 -10.06 9.27 2.29
CA HIS A 25 -10.64 8.49 3.37
C HIS A 25 -10.06 7.07 3.34
N TRP A 26 -9.24 6.76 4.34
CA TRP A 26 -8.60 5.46 4.51
C TRP A 26 -9.58 4.42 5.05
N SER A 27 -10.38 3.83 4.15
CA SER A 27 -11.22 2.68 4.45
C SER A 27 -10.37 1.43 4.73
N PRO A 28 -10.88 0.43 5.47
CA PRO A 28 -10.18 -0.83 5.70
C PRO A 28 -9.73 -1.50 4.38
N ALA A 29 -10.57 -1.48 3.35
CA ALA A 29 -10.22 -1.98 2.02
C ALA A 29 -9.03 -1.23 1.39
N ARG A 30 -8.99 0.11 1.44
CA ARG A 30 -7.86 0.88 0.88
C ARG A 30 -6.54 0.63 1.61
N LYS A 31 -6.61 0.43 2.93
CA LYS A 31 -5.45 0.03 3.72
C LYS A 31 -4.95 -1.35 3.29
N ALA A 32 -5.88 -2.28 3.03
CA ALA A 32 -5.56 -3.60 2.51
C ALA A 32 -4.89 -3.57 1.14
N GLU A 33 -5.40 -2.76 0.22
CA GLU A 33 -4.79 -2.60 -1.10
C GLU A 33 -3.35 -2.07 -1.01
N VAL A 34 -3.07 -1.08 -0.14
CA VAL A 34 -1.69 -0.58 0.06
C VAL A 34 -0.79 -1.67 0.62
N VAL A 35 -1.25 -2.42 1.63
CA VAL A 35 -0.47 -3.52 2.22
C VAL A 35 -0.21 -4.62 1.19
N ARG A 36 -1.22 -5.01 0.41
CA ARG A 36 -1.07 -5.99 -0.68
C ARG A 36 -0.08 -5.50 -1.74
N ALA A 37 -0.18 -4.26 -2.19
CA ALA A 37 0.75 -3.70 -3.15
C ALA A 37 2.21 -3.66 -2.65
N VAL A 38 2.43 -3.44 -1.35
CA VAL A 38 3.77 -3.53 -0.75
C VAL A 38 4.25 -4.97 -0.66
N ARG A 39 3.36 -5.92 -0.34
CA ARG A 39 3.68 -7.36 -0.27
C ARG A 39 3.95 -7.98 -1.65
N ASP A 40 3.23 -7.53 -2.67
CA ASP A 40 3.36 -7.95 -4.06
C ASP A 40 4.54 -7.24 -4.76
N GLU A 41 5.37 -6.51 -4.01
CA GLU A 41 6.53 -5.76 -4.50
C GLU A 41 6.22 -4.72 -5.59
N LEU A 42 4.94 -4.31 -5.71
CA LEU A 42 4.49 -3.30 -6.68
C LEU A 42 4.97 -1.90 -6.29
N ILE A 43 5.05 -1.62 -4.99
CA ILE A 43 5.61 -0.39 -4.41
C ILE A 43 6.46 -0.75 -3.20
N THR A 44 7.52 0.02 -2.95
CA THR A 44 8.32 -0.19 -1.73
C THR A 44 7.65 0.46 -0.52
N PHE A 45 7.97 -0.06 0.67
CA PHE A 45 7.52 0.53 1.92
C PHE A 45 8.00 1.99 2.07
N ASP A 46 9.23 2.30 1.63
CA ASP A 46 9.78 3.65 1.71
C ASP A 46 9.00 4.65 0.85
N GLU A 47 8.64 4.24 -0.38
CA GLU A 47 7.78 5.03 -1.26
C GLU A 47 6.37 5.22 -0.70
N ALA A 48 5.80 4.17 -0.08
CA ALA A 48 4.50 4.26 0.58
C ALA A 48 4.55 5.26 1.75
N ARG A 49 5.61 5.22 2.58
CA ARG A 49 5.82 6.22 3.64
C ARG A 49 5.95 7.63 3.08
N GLY A 50 6.75 7.83 2.04
CA GLY A 50 6.96 9.13 1.43
C GLY A 50 5.68 9.72 0.82
N ARG A 51 4.86 8.89 0.16
CA ARG A 51 3.60 9.33 -0.47
C ARG A 51 2.45 9.54 0.50
N TYR A 52 2.28 8.63 1.45
CA TYR A 52 1.11 8.60 2.33
C TYR A 52 1.41 9.11 3.74
N LEU A 53 2.66 9.53 4.00
CA LEU A 53 3.13 10.06 5.28
C LEU A 53 2.86 9.10 6.44
N LEU A 54 2.98 7.80 6.19
CA LEU A 54 2.70 6.74 7.15
C LEU A 54 3.97 6.42 7.94
N SER A 55 3.81 6.14 9.23
CA SER A 55 4.86 5.56 10.06
C SER A 55 4.92 4.04 9.90
N ARG A 56 6.06 3.45 10.30
CA ARG A 56 6.23 1.98 10.33
C ARG A 56 5.26 1.31 11.28
N SER A 57 4.96 1.94 12.42
CA SER A 57 3.96 1.46 13.37
C SER A 57 2.56 1.44 12.75
N GLU A 58 2.15 2.51 12.08
CA GLU A 58 0.83 2.56 11.43
C GLU A 58 0.69 1.51 10.33
N PHE A 59 1.73 1.31 9.52
CA PHE A 59 1.72 0.28 8.49
C PHE A 59 1.57 -1.12 9.09
N ARG A 60 2.29 -1.41 10.17
CA ARG A 60 2.17 -2.69 10.89
C ARG A 60 0.75 -2.93 11.41
N GLU A 61 0.10 -1.90 11.96
CA GLU A 61 -1.30 -2.02 12.39
C GLU A 61 -2.24 -2.32 11.21
N TRP A 62 -1.91 -1.84 10.00
CA TRP A 62 -2.68 -2.15 8.80
C TRP A 62 -2.43 -3.60 8.38
N GLU A 63 -1.18 -4.06 8.40
CA GLU A 63 -0.85 -5.47 8.12
C GLU A 63 -1.62 -6.43 9.02
N GLU A 64 -1.67 -6.18 10.33
CA GLU A 64 -2.40 -7.02 11.29
C GLU A 64 -3.92 -6.98 11.06
N LYS A 65 -4.48 -5.88 10.56
CA LYS A 65 -5.90 -5.81 10.17
C LYS A 65 -6.16 -6.61 8.90
N VAL A 66 -5.28 -6.52 7.92
CA VAL A 66 -5.40 -7.23 6.65
C VAL A 66 -5.24 -8.72 6.83
N ASP A 67 -4.31 -9.14 7.68
CA ASP A 67 -4.10 -10.53 8.04
C ASP A 67 -5.39 -11.12 8.64
N ARG A 68 -5.97 -10.44 9.64
CA ARG A 68 -7.24 -10.86 10.27
C ARG A 68 -8.41 -10.96 9.28
N GLU A 69 -8.53 -10.03 8.35
CA GLU A 69 -9.59 -10.07 7.33
C GLU A 69 -9.34 -11.18 6.30
N SER A 70 -8.08 -11.44 5.93
CA SER A 70 -7.72 -12.54 5.03
C SER A 70 -7.99 -13.92 5.65
N GLN A 71 -7.81 -14.05 6.97
CA GLN A 71 -8.18 -15.25 7.72
C GLN A 71 -9.70 -15.47 7.78
N ARG A 72 -10.50 -14.40 7.73
CA ARG A 72 -11.98 -14.48 7.70
C ARG A 72 -12.53 -14.86 6.33
N GLU A 73 -11.89 -14.43 5.25
CA GLU A 73 -12.33 -14.75 3.88
C GLU A 73 -12.06 -16.22 3.50
N ASN A 74 -11.06 -16.86 4.13
CA ASN A 74 -10.67 -18.25 3.88
C ASN A 74 -11.32 -19.29 4.82
N ALA A 75 -12.25 -18.88 5.71
CA ALA A 75 -12.91 -19.74 6.70
C ALA A 75 -14.41 -19.88 6.41
#